data_AF-F0ZT96-F1
#
_entry.id   AF-F0ZT96-F1
#
_cell.length_a   1.000
_cell.length_b   1.000
_cell.length_c   1.000
_cell.angle_alpha   90.00
_cell.angle_beta   90.00
_cell.angle_gamma   90.00
#
_symmetry.space_group_name_H-M   'P 1'
#
loop_
_entity.id
_entity.type
_entity.pdbx_description
1 polymer ?
#
loop_
_entity_poly.entity_id
_entity_poly.type
_entity_poly.pdbx_seq_one_letter_code
_entity_poly.pdbx_strand_id
1 'polypeptide(L)'
;MKKKNNLNGINKISKTILKILNKKRKNNYNQRFFSFLNLKKPINGILNRNKSISIYNNRVINFNKNNCFSKKINYNSDLNQIEQSCENYLNNSNIINNISNNNNNNNKIKKFKIGKFLNENNLIDSIPSGTTHLYFSTYFNEPITPHQIPDSVIYIDFINECQFNQPLEPGCFGPNVKTIKFGDYFNQPLLPNVLQYGLEELDLGTTFNQPLHKGSIPNSVVSLTMGECYNHQIKPSDIPSSVISLYLSNSYNHPLLPGSIPDGCEFLVFGDDYNHLITQNIIPLSVKKIFLGINYNQPLLDQSFPQDGSIEKIVFNRSFNQIIKPGQIPLSVKKLYFGINFEKPLELYSIPTTTQKIYFSSNYSHPLYLSPNQIVSKLE
;
A
#
# COMPACT_ATOMS: atom_id res chain seq x y z
N MET A 1 -7.94 -8.13 36.26
CA MET A 1 -6.52 -8.46 35.94
C MET A 1 -6.29 -9.84 35.28
N LYS A 2 -7.06 -10.91 35.56
CA LYS A 2 -6.80 -12.25 34.99
C LYS A 2 -7.15 -12.48 33.50
N LYS A 3 -8.06 -11.70 32.88
CA LYS A 3 -8.42 -11.83 31.44
C LYS A 3 -7.33 -11.33 30.47
N LYS A 4 -6.60 -10.26 30.83
CA LYS A 4 -5.52 -9.67 29.99
C LYS A 4 -4.33 -10.64 29.79
N ASN A 5 -4.00 -11.44 30.79
CA ASN A 5 -2.87 -12.37 30.73
C ASN A 5 -3.15 -13.61 29.86
N ASN A 6 -4.41 -14.07 29.79
CA ASN A 6 -4.79 -15.20 28.92
C ASN A 6 -4.75 -14.82 27.43
N LEU A 7 -5.19 -13.61 27.06
CA LEU A 7 -5.10 -13.12 25.68
C LEU A 7 -3.65 -12.99 25.19
N ASN A 8 -2.74 -12.52 26.06
CA ASN A 8 -1.33 -12.40 25.72
C ASN A 8 -0.64 -13.75 25.48
N GLY A 9 -1.00 -14.78 26.25
CA GLY A 9 -0.48 -16.14 26.07
C GLY A 9 -0.95 -16.79 24.76
N ILE A 10 -2.24 -16.65 24.44
CA ILE A 10 -2.85 -17.22 23.22
C ILE A 10 -2.34 -16.50 21.96
N ASN A 11 -2.23 -15.16 21.99
CA ASN A 11 -1.65 -14.37 20.90
C ASN A 11 -0.19 -14.74 20.62
N LYS A 12 0.57 -15.08 21.67
CA LYS A 12 1.97 -15.52 21.53
C LYS A 12 2.07 -16.90 20.90
N ILE A 13 1.17 -17.82 21.25
CA ILE A 13 1.07 -19.16 20.63
C ILE A 13 0.64 -19.05 19.16
N SER A 14 -0.41 -18.28 18.87
CA SER A 14 -0.92 -18.05 17.50
C SER A 14 0.12 -17.40 16.58
N LYS A 15 0.79 -16.32 17.02
CA LYS A 15 1.85 -15.67 16.23
C LYS A 15 3.05 -16.60 15.97
N THR A 16 3.37 -17.48 16.92
CA THR A 16 4.48 -18.44 16.75
C THR A 16 4.10 -19.54 15.77
N ILE A 17 2.87 -20.06 15.83
CA ILE A 17 2.34 -21.06 14.89
C ILE A 17 2.23 -20.47 13.47
N LEU A 18 1.69 -19.25 13.32
CA LEU A 18 1.62 -18.55 12.03
C LEU A 18 3.01 -18.27 11.42
N LYS A 19 3.99 -17.87 12.24
CA LYS A 19 5.39 -17.73 11.78
C LYS A 19 5.97 -19.07 11.27
N ILE A 20 5.63 -20.19 11.91
CA ILE A 20 6.08 -21.53 11.50
C ILE A 20 5.40 -21.96 10.18
N LEU A 21 4.11 -21.68 10.01
CA LEU A 21 3.33 -22.02 8.82
C LEU A 21 3.73 -21.17 7.60
N ASN A 22 3.96 -19.87 7.78
CA ASN A 22 4.45 -18.99 6.71
C ASN A 22 5.87 -19.34 6.27
N LYS A 23 6.71 -19.85 7.17
CA LYS A 23 8.04 -20.37 6.84
C LYS A 23 7.98 -21.69 6.04
N LYS A 24 6.91 -22.48 6.23
CA LYS A 24 6.62 -23.69 5.43
C LYS A 24 6.12 -23.34 4.01
N ARG A 25 5.21 -22.37 3.88
CA ARG A 25 4.65 -21.96 2.57
C ARG A 25 5.69 -21.34 1.62
N LYS A 26 6.70 -20.64 2.15
CA LYS A 26 7.79 -20.06 1.34
C LYS A 26 8.81 -21.08 0.81
N ASN A 27 8.86 -22.31 1.35
CA ASN A 27 9.89 -23.30 1.01
C ASN A 27 9.34 -24.53 0.26
N ASN A 28 8.51 -24.31 -0.77
CA ASN A 28 8.24 -25.35 -1.78
C ASN A 28 9.19 -25.18 -2.98
N TYR A 29 10.47 -25.48 -2.72
CA TYR A 29 11.37 -26.12 -3.68
C TYR A 29 11.92 -27.38 -2.99
N ASN A 30 11.97 -28.46 -3.75
CA ASN A 30 12.23 -29.82 -3.30
C ASN A 30 13.52 -30.00 -2.46
N GLN A 31 13.42 -30.96 -1.53
CA GLN A 31 14.47 -31.67 -0.77
C GLN A 31 15.09 -31.02 0.50
N ARG A 32 14.88 -31.75 1.61
CA ARG A 32 15.64 -31.80 2.87
C ARG A 32 15.81 -30.49 3.67
N PHE A 33 14.90 -30.26 4.62
CA PHE A 33 15.26 -29.64 5.90
C PHE A 33 14.43 -30.23 7.05
N PHE A 34 14.93 -31.31 7.66
CA PHE A 34 14.52 -31.69 9.01
C PHE A 34 15.21 -30.73 9.99
N SER A 35 14.49 -29.72 10.49
CA SER A 35 14.88 -29.06 11.73
C SER A 35 13.80 -29.31 12.78
N PHE A 36 14.16 -30.14 13.75
CA PHE A 36 13.37 -30.41 14.95
C PHE A 36 13.16 -29.10 15.73
N LEU A 37 11.94 -28.86 16.19
CA LEU A 37 11.61 -27.78 17.13
C LEU A 37 12.31 -28.03 18.48
N ASN A 38 13.56 -27.58 18.63
CA ASN A 38 14.25 -27.56 19.93
C ASN A 38 13.76 -26.36 20.76
N LEU A 39 12.53 -26.45 21.27
CA LEU A 39 12.03 -25.50 22.25
C LEU A 39 12.71 -25.78 23.59
N LYS A 40 13.63 -24.90 24.01
CA LYS A 40 14.35 -25.03 25.30
C LYS A 40 13.42 -24.92 26.53
N LYS A 41 12.17 -24.43 26.38
CA LYS A 41 11.16 -24.33 27.46
C LYS A 41 9.74 -24.58 26.92
N PRO A 42 8.84 -25.20 27.70
CA PRO A 42 7.45 -25.44 27.30
C PRO A 42 6.65 -24.14 27.17
N ILE A 43 5.80 -24.08 26.15
CA ILE A 43 4.86 -22.95 25.95
C ILE A 43 3.48 -23.39 26.44
N ASN A 44 2.94 -22.68 27.43
CA ASN A 44 1.67 -22.99 28.07
C ASN A 44 0.61 -21.94 27.73
N GLY A 45 -0.61 -22.40 27.44
CA GLY A 45 -1.79 -21.55 27.20
C GLY A 45 -3.03 -22.11 27.89
N ILE A 46 -3.91 -21.24 28.37
CA ILE A 46 -5.19 -21.62 29.01
C ILE A 46 -6.32 -21.37 28.01
N LEU A 47 -7.00 -22.45 27.58
CA LEU A 47 -8.10 -22.38 26.61
C LEU A 47 -9.42 -21.96 27.28
N ASN A 48 -9.71 -22.49 28.48
CA ASN A 48 -10.85 -22.08 29.32
C ASN A 48 -10.64 -22.49 30.79
N ARG A 49 -11.62 -22.26 31.68
CA ARG A 49 -11.49 -22.48 33.15
C ARG A 49 -11.06 -23.90 33.56
N ASN A 50 -11.26 -24.91 32.70
CA ASN A 50 -10.98 -26.32 33.02
C ASN A 50 -9.96 -26.98 32.07
N LYS A 51 -9.47 -26.28 31.02
CA LYS A 51 -8.55 -26.84 30.01
C LYS A 51 -7.32 -25.97 29.78
N SER A 52 -6.12 -26.55 29.91
CA SER A 52 -4.84 -25.93 29.52
C SER A 52 -4.09 -26.79 28.50
N ILE A 53 -3.36 -26.12 27.60
CA ILE A 53 -2.50 -26.73 26.59
C ILE A 53 -1.04 -26.39 26.89
N SER A 54 -0.19 -27.41 26.80
CA SER A 54 1.26 -27.30 26.83
C SER A 54 1.84 -27.87 25.55
N ILE A 55 2.72 -27.10 24.89
CA ILE A 55 3.46 -27.56 23.70
C ILE A 55 4.93 -27.69 24.07
N TYR A 56 5.47 -28.90 23.94
CA TYR A 56 6.88 -29.22 24.17
C TYR A 56 7.31 -30.38 23.26
N ASN A 57 8.44 -30.25 22.57
CA ASN A 57 9.03 -31.28 21.70
C ASN A 57 8.02 -32.04 20.81
N ASN A 58 7.25 -31.31 19.98
CA ASN A 58 6.27 -31.86 19.05
C ASN A 58 5.14 -32.71 19.67
N ARG A 59 4.84 -32.52 20.96
CA ARG A 59 3.66 -33.09 21.63
C ARG A 59 2.76 -31.96 22.11
N VAL A 60 1.46 -32.10 21.81
CA VAL A 60 0.40 -31.32 22.46
C VAL A 60 -0.08 -32.13 23.66
N ILE A 61 0.04 -31.56 24.85
CA ILE A 61 -0.45 -32.16 26.09
C ILE A 61 -1.66 -31.35 26.54
N ASN A 62 -2.82 -32.01 26.60
CA ASN A 62 -4.06 -31.43 27.08
C ASN A 62 -4.24 -31.79 28.55
N PHE A 63 -4.34 -30.76 29.40
CA PHE A 63 -4.69 -30.91 30.81
C PHE A 63 -6.17 -30.58 30.97
N ASN A 64 -6.96 -31.58 31.33
CA ASN A 64 -8.31 -31.39 31.86
C ASN A 64 -8.27 -31.77 33.34
N LYS A 65 -9.00 -31.08 34.21
CA LYS A 65 -8.89 -31.25 35.69
C LYS A 65 -9.00 -32.70 36.20
N ASN A 66 -9.51 -33.63 35.40
CA ASN A 66 -9.70 -35.03 35.78
C ASN A 66 -8.94 -36.06 34.93
N ASN A 67 -8.07 -35.69 33.98
CA ASN A 67 -7.14 -36.64 33.29
C ASN A 67 -6.08 -35.93 32.41
N CYS A 68 -4.88 -36.51 32.35
CA CYS A 68 -3.78 -36.13 31.45
C CYS A 68 -3.68 -37.10 30.26
N PHE A 69 -3.82 -36.60 29.03
CA PHE A 69 -3.55 -37.38 27.82
C PHE A 69 -2.45 -36.72 26.98
N SER A 70 -1.45 -37.50 26.60
CA SER A 70 -0.44 -37.10 25.61
C SER A 70 -0.69 -37.87 24.31
N LYS A 71 -0.81 -37.15 23.19
CA LYS A 71 -0.99 -37.76 21.87
C LYS A 71 0.12 -37.29 20.93
N LYS A 72 0.68 -38.21 20.15
CA LYS A 72 1.65 -37.92 19.09
C LYS A 72 0.85 -37.34 17.91
N ILE A 73 1.22 -36.14 17.45
CA ILE A 73 0.46 -35.41 16.41
C ILE A 73 0.53 -36.20 15.09
N ASN A 74 -0.62 -36.54 14.51
CA ASN A 74 -0.67 -36.99 13.12
C ASN A 74 -0.78 -35.75 12.23
N TYR A 75 0.27 -35.48 11.45
CA TYR A 75 0.58 -34.14 10.92
C TYR A 75 -0.48 -33.51 10.01
N ASN A 76 -1.37 -34.28 9.36
CA ASN A 76 -2.29 -33.69 8.37
C ASN A 76 -3.72 -33.49 8.89
N SER A 77 -4.27 -34.39 9.70
CA SER A 77 -5.65 -34.27 10.20
C SER A 77 -5.76 -33.41 11.46
N ASP A 78 -4.81 -33.56 12.38
CA ASP A 78 -4.86 -32.89 13.68
C ASP A 78 -4.44 -31.41 13.57
N LEU A 79 -3.55 -31.07 12.63
CA LEU A 79 -3.19 -29.68 12.34
C LEU A 79 -4.37 -28.93 11.71
N ASN A 80 -5.12 -29.53 10.78
CA ASN A 80 -6.28 -28.88 10.16
C ASN A 80 -7.41 -28.61 11.18
N GLN A 81 -7.65 -29.52 12.13
CA GLN A 81 -8.64 -29.30 13.20
C GLN A 81 -8.19 -28.26 14.23
N ILE A 82 -6.89 -28.20 14.55
CA ILE A 82 -6.31 -27.18 15.42
C ILE A 82 -6.28 -25.82 14.72
N GLU A 83 -5.97 -25.79 13.43
CA GLU A 83 -6.01 -24.61 12.56
C GLU A 83 -7.44 -24.08 12.46
N GLN A 84 -8.43 -24.94 12.18
CA GLN A 84 -9.85 -24.55 12.20
C GLN A 84 -10.32 -24.08 13.59
N SER A 85 -9.90 -24.72 14.69
CA SER A 85 -10.30 -24.28 16.03
C SER A 85 -9.63 -22.97 16.47
N CYS A 86 -8.36 -22.77 16.12
CA CYS A 86 -7.65 -21.51 16.36
C CYS A 86 -8.15 -20.40 15.44
N GLU A 87 -8.47 -20.69 14.18
CA GLU A 87 -9.13 -19.79 13.26
C GLU A 87 -10.51 -19.41 13.76
N ASN A 88 -11.35 -20.35 14.20
CA ASN A 88 -12.67 -20.06 14.77
C ASN A 88 -12.59 -19.19 16.03
N TYR A 89 -11.58 -19.39 16.89
CA TYR A 89 -11.40 -18.57 18.09
C TYR A 89 -10.85 -17.16 17.77
N LEU A 90 -9.92 -17.04 16.82
CA LEU A 90 -9.44 -15.75 16.30
C LEU A 90 -10.56 -15.01 15.55
N ASN A 91 -11.40 -15.73 14.80
CA ASN A 91 -12.53 -15.19 14.04
C ASN A 91 -13.64 -14.71 14.97
N ASN A 92 -13.99 -15.46 16.03
CA ASN A 92 -14.91 -14.96 17.06
C ASN A 92 -14.34 -13.76 17.84
N SER A 93 -13.01 -13.63 17.95
CA SER A 93 -12.37 -12.43 18.50
C SER A 93 -12.23 -11.27 17.50
N ASN A 94 -12.24 -11.56 16.20
CA ASN A 94 -12.12 -10.57 15.13
C ASN A 94 -13.47 -10.05 14.62
N ILE A 95 -14.57 -10.80 14.81
CA ILE A 95 -15.95 -10.28 14.69
C ILE A 95 -16.20 -9.17 15.72
N ILE A 96 -15.42 -9.13 16.81
CA ILE A 96 -15.50 -8.11 17.85
C ILE A 96 -14.10 -7.52 18.12
N ASN A 97 -13.48 -6.93 17.11
CA ASN A 97 -12.51 -5.87 17.34
C ASN A 97 -13.18 -4.53 17.04
N ASN A 98 -14.10 -4.15 17.93
CA ASN A 98 -14.50 -2.76 18.09
C ASN A 98 -13.22 -1.93 18.28
N ILE A 99 -12.82 -1.17 17.27
CA ILE A 99 -11.86 -0.07 17.47
C ILE A 99 -12.56 1.11 18.17
N SER A 100 -13.85 1.00 18.51
CA SER A 100 -14.56 1.95 19.38
C SER A 100 -14.75 1.44 20.80
N ASN A 101 -14.26 2.25 21.74
CA ASN A 101 -14.59 2.24 23.17
C ASN A 101 -16.02 1.74 23.48
N ASN A 102 -16.10 0.83 24.46
CA ASN A 102 -17.22 0.50 25.35
C ASN A 102 -18.67 0.82 24.93
N ASN A 103 -19.48 -0.24 24.98
CA ASN A 103 -20.92 -0.31 25.28
C ASN A 103 -21.94 0.11 24.21
N ASN A 104 -22.68 -0.91 23.73
CA ASN A 104 -24.10 -0.90 23.32
C ASN A 104 -24.66 0.40 22.72
N ASN A 105 -24.10 0.86 21.59
CA ASN A 105 -24.75 1.84 20.72
C ASN A 105 -24.14 1.74 19.31
N ASN A 106 -24.77 0.95 18.42
CA ASN A 106 -24.31 0.73 17.04
C ASN A 106 -24.18 2.04 16.23
N ASN A 107 -24.88 3.11 16.63
CA ASN A 107 -24.82 4.43 16.00
C ASN A 107 -23.54 5.23 16.29
N LYS A 108 -22.63 4.75 17.15
CA LYS A 108 -21.35 5.43 17.46
C LYS A 108 -20.12 4.84 16.76
N ILE A 109 -20.25 3.69 16.13
CA ILE A 109 -19.10 2.99 15.52
C ILE A 109 -18.74 3.71 14.22
N LYS A 110 -17.68 4.51 14.22
CA LYS A 110 -17.20 5.21 13.02
C LYS A 110 -16.27 4.35 12.16
N LYS A 111 -15.57 3.39 12.75
CA LYS A 111 -14.60 2.54 12.07
C LYS A 111 -14.96 1.07 12.30
N PHE A 112 -15.09 0.31 11.22
CA PHE A 112 -15.49 -1.10 11.28
C PHE A 112 -14.58 -1.95 10.40
N LYS A 113 -14.23 -3.15 10.85
CA LYS A 113 -13.39 -4.08 10.11
C LYS A 113 -14.12 -5.38 9.82
N ILE A 114 -14.24 -5.76 8.55
CA ILE A 114 -14.91 -6.98 8.09
C ILE A 114 -13.93 -8.15 8.05
N GLY A 115 -14.33 -9.28 8.66
CA GLY A 115 -13.59 -10.53 8.75
C GLY A 115 -13.80 -11.50 7.57
N LYS A 116 -13.20 -12.71 7.67
CA LYS A 116 -13.19 -13.79 6.66
C LYS A 116 -14.58 -14.39 6.36
N PHE A 117 -15.46 -14.46 7.35
CA PHE A 117 -16.73 -15.16 7.23
C PHE A 117 -17.88 -14.21 7.57
N LEU A 118 -18.60 -13.76 6.54
CA LEU A 118 -19.98 -13.34 6.69
C LEU A 118 -20.78 -14.63 6.78
N ASN A 119 -21.21 -15.02 7.98
CA ASN A 119 -22.04 -16.21 8.17
C ASN A 119 -23.36 -16.00 7.42
N GLU A 120 -23.55 -16.57 6.23
CA GLU A 120 -24.81 -16.76 5.46
C GLU A 120 -25.77 -15.55 5.33
N ASN A 121 -25.41 -14.39 5.89
CA ASN A 121 -26.16 -13.16 5.98
C ASN A 121 -25.46 -12.12 5.12
N ASN A 122 -26.25 -11.28 4.46
CA ASN A 122 -25.77 -10.24 3.55
C ASN A 122 -24.72 -9.34 4.23
N LEU A 123 -23.70 -8.92 3.47
CA LEU A 123 -22.61 -8.05 3.95
C LEU A 123 -23.13 -6.83 4.73
N ILE A 124 -24.25 -6.24 4.30
CA ILE A 124 -24.88 -5.08 4.95
C ILE A 124 -25.29 -5.33 6.41
N ASP A 125 -25.81 -6.52 6.73
CA ASP A 125 -26.32 -6.83 8.07
C ASP A 125 -25.20 -6.92 9.10
N SER A 126 -23.95 -7.06 8.63
CA SER A 126 -22.76 -7.09 9.46
C SER A 126 -22.19 -5.70 9.77
N ILE A 127 -22.57 -4.66 9.01
CA ILE A 127 -21.98 -3.32 9.10
C ILE A 127 -22.88 -2.41 9.95
N PRO A 128 -22.41 -1.89 11.08
CA PRO A 128 -23.17 -0.94 11.89
C PRO A 128 -23.53 0.32 11.09
N SER A 129 -24.79 0.79 11.20
CA SER A 129 -25.32 1.93 10.44
C SER A 129 -24.58 3.27 10.63
N GLY A 130 -23.79 3.42 11.70
CA GLY A 130 -22.94 4.60 11.94
C GLY A 130 -21.54 4.54 11.32
N THR A 131 -21.20 3.46 10.60
CA THR A 131 -19.85 3.21 10.09
C THR A 131 -19.49 4.22 9.00
N THR A 132 -18.41 4.97 9.19
CA THR A 132 -17.90 5.91 8.18
C THR A 132 -16.63 5.42 7.49
N HIS A 133 -15.84 4.57 8.16
CA HIS A 133 -14.63 3.96 7.63
C HIS A 133 -14.74 2.45 7.72
N LEU A 134 -14.63 1.79 6.57
CA LEU A 134 -14.75 0.36 6.44
C LEU A 134 -13.42 -0.24 6.03
N TYR A 135 -12.97 -1.25 6.79
CA TYR A 135 -11.72 -1.94 6.55
C TYR A 135 -12.01 -3.40 6.22
N PHE A 136 -11.51 -3.91 5.10
CA PHE A 136 -11.62 -5.33 4.78
C PHE A 136 -10.38 -6.06 5.28
N SER A 137 -10.56 -7.22 5.92
CA SER A 137 -9.44 -8.00 6.48
C SER A 137 -8.68 -8.82 5.44
N THR A 138 -7.52 -9.32 5.84
CA THR A 138 -6.60 -10.16 5.05
C THR A 138 -7.27 -11.24 4.21
N TYR A 139 -8.30 -11.92 4.73
CA TYR A 139 -8.91 -13.07 4.05
C TYR A 139 -10.25 -12.76 3.36
N PHE A 140 -10.68 -11.50 3.33
CA PHE A 140 -11.92 -11.14 2.65
C PHE A 140 -11.72 -11.24 1.14
N ASN A 141 -12.56 -12.02 0.46
CA ASN A 141 -12.57 -12.15 -0.99
C ASN A 141 -13.97 -12.48 -1.53
N GLU A 142 -15.01 -12.05 -0.81
CA GLU A 142 -16.39 -12.22 -1.26
C GLU A 142 -16.79 -11.05 -2.17
N PRO A 143 -17.69 -11.27 -3.16
CA PRO A 143 -18.15 -10.19 -4.01
C PRO A 143 -18.91 -9.14 -3.18
N ILE A 144 -18.73 -7.88 -3.53
CA ILE A 144 -19.47 -6.76 -2.95
C ILE A 144 -20.52 -6.37 -3.97
N THR A 145 -21.79 -6.59 -3.65
CA THR A 145 -22.90 -6.25 -4.55
C THR A 145 -23.46 -4.87 -4.20
N PRO A 146 -24.18 -4.21 -5.13
CA PRO A 146 -24.87 -2.96 -4.84
C PRO A 146 -25.72 -3.04 -3.57
N HIS A 147 -25.81 -1.91 -2.86
CA HIS A 147 -26.56 -1.76 -1.60
C HIS A 147 -26.03 -2.56 -0.40
N GLN A 148 -24.85 -3.19 -0.49
CA GLN A 148 -24.26 -3.90 0.66
C GLN A 148 -23.46 -2.99 1.61
N ILE A 149 -22.97 -1.86 1.11
CA ILE A 149 -22.21 -0.88 1.89
C ILE A 149 -23.17 0.24 2.32
N PRO A 150 -23.33 0.51 3.63
CA PRO A 150 -24.20 1.58 4.10
C PRO A 150 -23.78 2.96 3.60
N ASP A 151 -24.75 3.84 3.33
CA ASP A 151 -24.54 5.21 2.84
C ASP A 151 -23.73 6.10 3.80
N SER A 152 -23.58 5.70 5.06
CA SER A 152 -22.72 6.40 6.03
C SER A 152 -21.22 6.20 5.76
N VAL A 153 -20.83 5.20 4.96
CA VAL A 153 -19.44 4.90 4.65
C VAL A 153 -18.89 5.91 3.65
N ILE A 154 -17.78 6.53 4.01
CA ILE A 154 -17.05 7.52 3.19
C ILE A 154 -15.65 7.04 2.82
N TYR A 155 -15.11 6.04 3.51
CA TYR A 155 -13.75 5.55 3.36
C TYR A 155 -13.74 4.02 3.35
N ILE A 156 -13.13 3.42 2.34
CA ILE A 156 -12.94 1.98 2.19
C ILE A 156 -11.45 1.66 2.04
N ASP A 157 -10.99 0.67 2.80
CA ASP A 157 -9.60 0.24 2.80
C ASP A 157 -9.52 -1.28 2.89
N PHE A 158 -9.11 -1.88 1.78
CA PHE A 158 -8.69 -3.26 1.73
C PHE A 158 -7.25 -3.31 2.23
N ILE A 159 -7.08 -3.59 3.52
CA ILE A 159 -5.78 -3.51 4.19
C ILE A 159 -4.72 -4.31 3.42
N ASN A 160 -3.44 -3.95 3.58
CA ASN A 160 -2.34 -4.75 3.06
C ASN A 160 -2.50 -6.22 3.46
N GLU A 161 -2.22 -7.12 2.54
CA GLU A 161 -2.51 -8.56 2.57
C GLU A 161 -3.99 -8.97 2.33
N CYS A 162 -4.94 -8.04 2.13
CA CYS A 162 -6.32 -8.38 1.77
C CYS A 162 -6.41 -9.10 0.43
N GLN A 163 -6.95 -10.33 0.47
CA GLN A 163 -7.09 -11.23 -0.68
C GLN A 163 -8.19 -10.84 -1.66
N PHE A 164 -8.85 -9.69 -1.47
CA PHE A 164 -9.96 -9.27 -2.32
C PHE A 164 -9.52 -9.09 -3.77
N ASN A 165 -10.12 -9.87 -4.65
CA ASN A 165 -9.87 -9.86 -6.10
C ASN A 165 -11.13 -10.24 -6.88
N GLN A 166 -12.30 -9.81 -6.39
CA GLN A 166 -13.58 -10.03 -7.06
C GLN A 166 -13.87 -8.91 -8.05
N PRO A 167 -14.57 -9.19 -9.16
CA PRO A 167 -14.99 -8.15 -10.10
C PRO A 167 -15.90 -7.14 -9.39
N LEU A 168 -15.83 -5.88 -9.84
CA LEU A 168 -16.63 -4.80 -9.29
C LEU A 168 -17.88 -4.57 -10.15
N GLU A 169 -19.03 -4.47 -9.50
CA GLU A 169 -20.28 -4.07 -10.14
C GLU A 169 -20.55 -2.58 -9.92
N PRO A 170 -21.19 -1.88 -10.89
CA PRO A 170 -21.57 -0.49 -10.71
C PRO A 170 -22.36 -0.26 -9.43
N GLY A 171 -21.87 0.65 -8.58
CA GLY A 171 -22.52 1.02 -7.32
C GLY A 171 -22.25 0.09 -6.13
N CYS A 172 -21.32 -0.87 -6.25
CA CYS A 172 -21.00 -1.81 -5.16
C CYS A 172 -20.53 -1.12 -3.86
N PHE A 173 -19.86 0.03 -3.95
CA PHE A 173 -19.33 0.75 -2.79
C PHE A 173 -20.26 1.82 -2.22
N GLY A 174 -21.40 2.07 -2.86
CA GLY A 174 -22.34 3.13 -2.45
C GLY A 174 -21.93 4.54 -2.91
N PRO A 175 -22.86 5.50 -2.89
CA PRO A 175 -22.70 6.81 -3.54
C PRO A 175 -21.84 7.81 -2.74
N ASN A 176 -21.65 7.61 -1.44
CA ASN A 176 -21.00 8.58 -0.56
C ASN A 176 -19.52 8.30 -0.31
N VAL A 177 -18.99 7.19 -0.84
CA VAL A 177 -17.59 6.82 -0.65
C VAL A 177 -16.66 7.76 -1.41
N LYS A 178 -15.76 8.40 -0.65
CA LYS A 178 -14.79 9.41 -1.10
C LYS A 178 -13.38 8.85 -1.29
N THR A 179 -13.01 7.83 -0.53
CA THR A 179 -11.68 7.19 -0.62
C THR A 179 -11.83 5.69 -0.75
N ILE A 180 -11.14 5.11 -1.73
CA ILE A 180 -10.97 3.66 -1.86
C ILE A 180 -9.48 3.35 -1.94
N LYS A 181 -9.03 2.43 -1.10
CA LYS A 181 -7.69 1.84 -1.18
C LYS A 181 -7.79 0.35 -1.36
N PHE A 182 -7.36 -0.14 -2.52
CA PHE A 182 -7.26 -1.57 -2.79
C PHE A 182 -6.01 -2.17 -2.15
N GLY A 183 -6.13 -3.44 -1.78
CA GLY A 183 -5.07 -4.17 -1.10
C GLY A 183 -4.12 -4.86 -2.07
N ASP A 184 -3.33 -5.79 -1.55
CA ASP A 184 -2.24 -6.38 -2.31
C ASP A 184 -2.68 -7.22 -3.51
N TYR A 185 -3.89 -7.80 -3.49
CA TYR A 185 -4.29 -8.85 -4.45
C TYR A 185 -5.33 -8.41 -5.50
N PHE A 186 -5.85 -7.18 -5.42
CA PHE A 186 -6.88 -6.72 -6.35
C PHE A 186 -6.25 -6.48 -7.74
N ASN A 187 -6.75 -7.19 -8.75
CA ASN A 187 -6.27 -7.09 -10.12
C ASN A 187 -7.39 -7.35 -11.14
N GLN A 188 -8.60 -6.87 -10.84
CA GLN A 188 -9.75 -6.94 -11.76
C GLN A 188 -9.86 -5.67 -12.60
N PRO A 189 -10.37 -5.75 -13.83
CA PRO A 189 -10.47 -4.59 -14.71
C PRO A 189 -11.43 -3.54 -14.15
N LEU A 190 -11.04 -2.27 -14.24
CA LEU A 190 -11.90 -1.13 -13.90
C LEU A 190 -12.65 -0.67 -15.16
N LEU A 191 -13.82 -1.25 -15.39
CA LEU A 191 -14.70 -0.82 -16.49
C LEU A 191 -15.28 0.57 -16.20
N PRO A 192 -15.68 1.34 -17.24
CA PRO A 192 -16.31 2.62 -17.02
C PRO A 192 -17.53 2.54 -16.08
N ASN A 193 -17.64 3.51 -15.17
CA ASN A 193 -18.74 3.66 -14.20
C ASN A 193 -18.81 2.59 -13.08
N VAL A 194 -17.85 1.67 -12.95
CA VAL A 194 -17.85 0.72 -11.80
C VAL A 194 -17.53 1.41 -10.49
N LEU A 195 -16.62 2.39 -10.53
CA LEU A 195 -16.33 3.28 -9.41
C LEU A 195 -17.33 4.44 -9.41
N GLN A 196 -17.85 4.76 -8.23
CA GLN A 196 -18.92 5.74 -8.06
C GLN A 196 -18.49 7.17 -8.38
N TYR A 197 -19.48 7.98 -8.77
CA TYR A 197 -19.32 9.42 -8.89
C TYR A 197 -19.07 10.03 -7.50
N GLY A 198 -18.13 10.97 -7.40
CA GLY A 198 -17.79 11.64 -6.15
C GLY A 198 -16.65 10.99 -5.37
N LEU A 199 -16.05 9.90 -5.87
CA LEU A 199 -14.79 9.36 -5.38
C LEU A 199 -13.66 10.38 -5.61
N GLU A 200 -12.94 10.75 -4.56
CA GLU A 200 -11.91 11.80 -4.54
C GLU A 200 -10.49 11.21 -4.49
N GLU A 201 -10.29 10.10 -3.77
CA GLU A 201 -9.00 9.43 -3.62
C GLU A 201 -9.10 7.95 -4.01
N LEU A 202 -8.19 7.51 -4.87
CA LEU A 202 -8.12 6.13 -5.32
C LEU A 202 -6.69 5.61 -5.26
N ASP A 203 -6.50 4.51 -4.55
CA ASP A 203 -5.27 3.73 -4.53
C ASP A 203 -5.57 2.33 -5.08
N LEU A 204 -4.88 1.96 -6.17
CA LEU A 204 -5.10 0.70 -6.88
C LEU A 204 -4.35 -0.49 -6.23
N GLY A 205 -3.56 -0.26 -5.19
CA GLY A 205 -2.92 -1.32 -4.41
C GLY A 205 -1.70 -1.93 -5.09
N THR A 206 -1.26 -3.10 -4.63
CA THR A 206 0.06 -3.63 -5.02
C THR A 206 0.04 -4.31 -6.39
N THR A 207 -0.82 -5.30 -6.61
CA THR A 207 -0.75 -6.17 -7.80
C THR A 207 -1.60 -5.73 -8.99
N PHE A 208 -2.34 -4.62 -8.88
CA PHE A 208 -3.17 -4.14 -9.98
C PHE A 208 -2.33 -3.86 -11.23
N ASN A 209 -2.64 -4.56 -12.31
CA ASN A 209 -1.96 -4.48 -13.60
C ASN A 209 -2.95 -4.75 -14.76
N GLN A 210 -4.15 -4.21 -14.66
CA GLN A 210 -5.12 -4.18 -15.76
C GLN A 210 -4.99 -2.86 -16.51
N PRO A 211 -5.16 -2.84 -17.84
CA PRO A 211 -5.10 -1.60 -18.61
C PRO A 211 -6.19 -0.63 -18.13
N LEU A 212 -5.84 0.65 -18.05
CA LEU A 212 -6.82 1.72 -17.85
C LEU A 212 -7.24 2.29 -19.20
N HIS A 213 -8.50 2.70 -19.27
CA HIS A 213 -9.05 3.40 -20.41
C HIS A 213 -9.79 4.65 -19.92
N LYS A 214 -10.07 5.59 -20.84
CA LYS A 214 -10.94 6.72 -20.55
C LYS A 214 -12.24 6.27 -19.86
N GLY A 215 -12.47 6.80 -18.65
CA GLY A 215 -13.64 6.50 -17.83
C GLY A 215 -13.45 5.35 -16.82
N SER A 216 -12.34 4.60 -16.87
CA SER A 216 -11.99 3.64 -15.81
C SER A 216 -11.84 4.30 -14.44
N ILE A 217 -11.27 5.50 -14.43
CA ILE A 217 -11.13 6.34 -13.24
C ILE A 217 -12.14 7.50 -13.35
N PRO A 218 -13.01 7.72 -12.35
CA PRO A 218 -14.00 8.80 -12.39
C PRO A 218 -13.38 10.20 -12.43
N ASN A 219 -14.02 11.15 -13.12
CA ASN A 219 -13.62 12.56 -13.19
C ASN A 219 -13.75 13.33 -11.85
N SER A 220 -14.15 12.67 -10.77
CA SER A 220 -14.12 13.24 -9.42
C SER A 220 -12.81 12.96 -8.68
N VAL A 221 -11.97 12.04 -9.18
CA VAL A 221 -10.72 11.65 -8.51
C VAL A 221 -9.71 12.78 -8.61
N VAL A 222 -9.22 13.22 -7.46
CA VAL A 222 -8.23 14.29 -7.29
C VAL A 222 -6.86 13.73 -6.94
N SER A 223 -6.80 12.60 -6.23
CA SER A 223 -5.55 11.90 -5.91
C SER A 223 -5.61 10.45 -6.41
N LEU A 224 -4.68 10.09 -7.28
CA LEU A 224 -4.58 8.76 -7.87
C LEU A 224 -3.21 8.14 -7.57
N THR A 225 -3.23 6.98 -6.92
CA THR A 225 -2.07 6.10 -6.78
C THR A 225 -2.24 4.90 -7.71
N MET A 226 -1.37 4.80 -8.72
CA MET A 226 -1.31 3.67 -9.63
C MET A 226 -0.81 2.42 -8.90
N GLY A 227 -1.31 1.25 -9.28
CA GLY A 227 -0.94 0.04 -8.57
C GLY A 227 0.54 -0.33 -8.76
N GLU A 228 1.22 -0.83 -7.74
CA GLU A 228 2.70 -1.01 -7.77
C GLU A 228 3.22 -1.88 -8.92
N CYS A 229 2.40 -2.80 -9.43
CA CYS A 229 2.70 -3.67 -10.58
C CYS A 229 2.17 -3.17 -11.92
N TYR A 230 1.44 -2.04 -11.97
CA TYR A 230 0.87 -1.52 -13.22
C TYR A 230 1.95 -1.17 -14.23
N ASN A 231 1.93 -1.84 -15.38
CA ASN A 231 2.93 -1.66 -16.44
C ASN A 231 2.30 -1.73 -17.84
N HIS A 232 1.22 -0.96 -18.04
CA HIS A 232 0.62 -0.71 -19.35
C HIS A 232 0.84 0.74 -19.74
N GLN A 233 1.09 1.01 -21.03
CA GLN A 233 1.24 2.38 -21.52
C GLN A 233 0.02 3.24 -21.16
N ILE A 234 0.26 4.38 -20.51
CA ILE A 234 -0.78 5.37 -20.20
C ILE A 234 -0.95 6.25 -21.44
N LYS A 235 -2.17 6.29 -22.01
CA LYS A 235 -2.49 7.14 -23.15
C LYS A 235 -3.12 8.46 -22.68
N PRO A 236 -3.09 9.49 -23.54
CA PRO A 236 -3.81 10.72 -23.25
C PRO A 236 -5.29 10.45 -22.93
N SER A 237 -5.80 11.08 -21.88
CA SER A 237 -7.17 10.92 -21.33
C SER A 237 -7.48 9.60 -20.60
N ASP A 238 -6.52 8.68 -20.42
CA ASP A 238 -6.75 7.51 -19.55
C ASP A 238 -6.83 7.91 -18.06
N ILE A 239 -6.04 8.92 -17.68
CA ILE A 239 -6.11 9.57 -16.37
C ILE A 239 -6.98 10.85 -16.51
N PRO A 240 -7.99 11.04 -15.65
CA PRO A 240 -8.92 12.16 -15.78
C PRO A 240 -8.27 13.51 -15.44
N SER A 241 -8.76 14.59 -16.06
CA SER A 241 -8.25 15.96 -15.90
C SER A 241 -8.41 16.53 -14.49
N SER A 242 -9.21 15.89 -13.65
CA SER A 242 -9.42 16.26 -12.24
C SER A 242 -8.24 15.87 -11.33
N VAL A 243 -7.34 14.99 -11.77
CA VAL A 243 -6.24 14.50 -10.94
C VAL A 243 -5.21 15.61 -10.72
N ILE A 244 -5.03 15.99 -9.46
CA ILE A 244 -4.05 16.97 -8.99
C ILE A 244 -2.79 16.27 -8.48
N SER A 245 -2.95 15.12 -7.82
CA SER A 245 -1.84 14.32 -7.28
C SER A 245 -1.79 12.96 -7.97
N LEU A 246 -0.69 12.67 -8.65
CA LEU A 246 -0.49 11.43 -9.40
C LEU A 246 0.79 10.72 -8.96
N TYR A 247 0.63 9.48 -8.52
CA TYR A 247 1.72 8.57 -8.21
C TYR A 247 1.72 7.46 -9.26
N LEU A 248 2.73 7.46 -10.14
CA LEU A 248 2.95 6.40 -11.11
C LEU A 248 3.48 5.15 -10.41
N SER A 249 3.18 4.00 -11.01
CA SER A 249 3.52 2.69 -10.49
C SER A 249 5.03 2.47 -10.44
N ASN A 250 5.53 1.82 -9.39
CA ASN A 250 6.92 1.42 -9.26
C ASN A 250 7.42 0.58 -10.44
N SER A 251 6.54 -0.23 -11.04
CA SER A 251 6.87 -1.09 -12.19
C SER A 251 6.61 -0.43 -13.55
N TYR A 252 6.08 0.80 -13.59
CA TYR A 252 5.75 1.47 -14.86
C TYR A 252 7.03 1.85 -15.60
N ASN A 253 7.27 1.18 -16.72
CA ASN A 253 8.47 1.39 -17.53
C ASN A 253 8.14 1.52 -19.02
N HIS A 254 7.10 2.29 -19.33
CA HIS A 254 6.76 2.73 -20.70
C HIS A 254 7.06 4.21 -20.87
N PRO A 255 7.44 4.67 -22.07
CA PRO A 255 7.56 6.10 -22.32
C PRO A 255 6.20 6.79 -22.16
N LEU A 256 6.18 7.94 -21.49
CA LEU A 256 5.01 8.80 -21.43
C LEU A 256 4.87 9.60 -22.73
N LEU A 257 3.64 9.78 -23.18
CA LEU A 257 3.30 10.63 -24.31
C LEU A 257 2.82 12.01 -23.80
N PRO A 258 2.95 13.09 -24.58
CA PRO A 258 2.29 14.36 -24.26
C PRO A 258 0.80 14.16 -23.98
N GLY A 259 0.31 14.71 -22.86
CA GLY A 259 -1.07 14.53 -22.39
C GLY A 259 -1.35 13.25 -21.60
N SER A 260 -0.36 12.37 -21.37
CA SER A 260 -0.52 11.20 -20.47
C SER A 260 -0.65 11.63 -19.01
N ILE A 261 0.02 12.71 -18.64
CA ILE A 261 -0.15 13.38 -17.34
C ILE A 261 -1.18 14.50 -17.52
N PRO A 262 -2.23 14.59 -16.69
CA PRO A 262 -3.26 15.60 -16.86
C PRO A 262 -2.78 17.03 -16.63
N ASP A 263 -3.34 17.99 -17.37
CA ASP A 263 -2.97 19.41 -17.33
C ASP A 263 -3.21 20.10 -15.97
N GLY A 264 -4.00 19.50 -15.08
CA GLY A 264 -4.24 19.99 -13.72
C GLY A 264 -3.31 19.39 -12.66
N CYS A 265 -2.41 18.47 -13.04
CA CYS A 265 -1.55 17.77 -12.10
C CYS A 265 -0.53 18.74 -11.47
N GLU A 266 -0.52 18.85 -10.15
CA GLU A 266 0.41 19.69 -9.39
C GLU A 266 1.52 18.87 -8.69
N PHE A 267 1.21 17.62 -8.34
CA PHE A 267 2.12 16.72 -7.62
C PHE A 267 2.30 15.43 -8.42
N LEU A 268 3.52 15.24 -8.94
CA LEU A 268 3.85 14.10 -9.80
C LEU A 268 4.99 13.29 -9.20
N VAL A 269 4.74 12.00 -8.99
CA VAL A 269 5.74 11.02 -8.55
C VAL A 269 5.88 9.95 -9.62
N PHE A 270 7.10 9.80 -10.14
CA PHE A 270 7.47 8.68 -11.00
C PHE A 270 7.80 7.47 -10.13
N GLY A 271 7.35 6.30 -10.56
CA GLY A 271 7.73 5.05 -9.92
C GLY A 271 9.17 4.66 -10.22
N ASP A 272 9.67 3.73 -9.42
CA ASP A 272 11.08 3.40 -9.35
C ASP A 272 11.71 2.94 -10.66
N ASP A 273 11.00 2.15 -11.48
CA ASP A 273 11.53 1.58 -12.73
C ASP A 273 11.44 2.53 -13.93
N TYR A 274 10.76 3.67 -13.82
CA TYR A 274 10.66 4.61 -14.93
C TYR A 274 12.03 5.21 -15.26
N ASN A 275 12.58 4.82 -16.41
CA ASN A 275 13.88 5.30 -16.88
C ASN A 275 13.84 5.67 -18.38
N HIS A 276 12.78 6.37 -18.80
CA HIS A 276 12.62 6.90 -20.16
C HIS A 276 12.91 8.39 -20.22
N LEU A 277 13.36 8.86 -21.38
CA LEU A 277 13.68 10.26 -21.59
C LEU A 277 12.44 11.13 -21.40
N ILE A 278 12.55 12.19 -20.60
CA ILE A 278 11.49 13.18 -20.45
C ILE A 278 11.64 14.20 -21.58
N THR A 279 10.80 14.10 -22.61
CA THR A 279 10.75 15.01 -23.75
C THR A 279 9.76 16.15 -23.53
N GLN A 280 9.70 17.07 -24.50
CA GLN A 280 8.80 18.22 -24.48
C GLN A 280 7.34 17.81 -24.21
N ASN A 281 6.65 18.62 -23.40
CA ASN A 281 5.21 18.50 -23.10
C ASN A 281 4.78 17.20 -22.36
N ILE A 282 5.73 16.39 -21.86
CA ILE A 282 5.38 15.27 -20.96
C ILE A 282 4.97 15.78 -19.58
N ILE A 283 5.67 16.80 -19.07
CA ILE A 283 5.41 17.42 -17.78
C ILE A 283 4.53 18.66 -18.00
N PRO A 284 3.29 18.70 -17.48
CA PRO A 284 2.40 19.86 -17.62
C PRO A 284 2.89 21.11 -16.87
N LEU A 285 2.45 22.28 -17.32
CA LEU A 285 2.80 23.59 -16.72
C LEU A 285 2.35 23.75 -15.26
N SER A 286 1.28 23.07 -14.88
CA SER A 286 0.69 23.06 -13.54
C SER A 286 1.54 22.35 -12.49
N VAL A 287 2.51 21.52 -12.90
CA VAL A 287 3.27 20.69 -11.98
C VAL A 287 4.16 21.56 -11.10
N LYS A 288 3.98 21.47 -9.78
CA LYS A 288 4.74 22.19 -8.76
C LYS A 288 5.83 21.34 -8.14
N LYS A 289 5.60 20.03 -8.03
CA LYS A 289 6.53 19.11 -7.35
C LYS A 289 6.70 17.84 -8.18
N ILE A 290 7.96 17.52 -8.46
CA ILE A 290 8.35 16.34 -9.24
C ILE A 290 9.31 15.48 -8.42
N PHE A 291 8.99 14.19 -8.36
CA PHE A 291 9.86 13.17 -7.79
C PHE A 291 10.16 12.15 -8.88
N LEU A 292 11.40 12.11 -9.35
CA LEU A 292 11.85 11.13 -10.33
C LEU A 292 12.20 9.83 -9.62
N GLY A 293 11.84 8.69 -10.21
CA GLY A 293 11.97 7.36 -9.60
C GLY A 293 13.40 6.98 -9.22
N ILE A 294 13.56 5.97 -8.35
CA ILE A 294 14.87 5.50 -7.86
C ILE A 294 15.83 5.14 -8.99
N ASN A 295 15.36 4.56 -10.11
CA ASN A 295 16.20 4.11 -11.22
C ASN A 295 16.30 5.13 -12.37
N TYR A 296 15.65 6.29 -12.28
CA TYR A 296 15.72 7.32 -13.33
C TYR A 296 17.15 7.86 -13.48
N ASN A 297 17.73 7.68 -14.65
CA ASN A 297 19.09 8.11 -14.99
C ASN A 297 19.23 8.52 -16.47
N GLN A 298 18.16 9.03 -17.07
CA GLN A 298 18.22 9.60 -18.42
C GLN A 298 18.74 11.04 -18.40
N PRO A 299 19.47 11.47 -19.45
CA PRO A 299 19.93 12.84 -19.54
C PRO A 299 18.74 13.80 -19.62
N LEU A 300 18.90 15.00 -19.06
CA LEU A 300 17.92 16.06 -19.25
C LEU A 300 18.11 16.70 -20.62
N LEU A 301 17.00 17.03 -21.27
CA LEU A 301 16.93 17.91 -22.42
C LEU A 301 16.53 19.31 -21.95
N ASP A 302 16.80 20.33 -22.75
CA ASP A 302 16.45 21.73 -22.42
C ASP A 302 14.94 21.94 -22.24
N GLN A 303 14.16 21.04 -22.83
CA GLN A 303 12.70 20.98 -22.82
C GLN A 303 12.13 19.85 -21.94
N SER A 304 12.94 19.19 -21.11
CA SER A 304 12.46 18.14 -20.20
C SER A 304 11.50 18.68 -19.14
N PHE A 305 11.69 19.93 -18.71
CA PHE A 305 10.81 20.60 -17.78
C PHE A 305 10.26 21.90 -18.39
N PRO A 306 9.02 22.29 -18.11
CA PRO A 306 8.48 23.58 -18.51
C PRO A 306 9.25 24.73 -17.85
N GLN A 307 9.76 25.65 -18.69
CA GLN A 307 10.60 26.76 -18.24
C GLN A 307 9.78 27.95 -17.72
N ASP A 308 8.56 28.12 -18.22
CA ASP A 308 7.53 29.07 -17.82
C ASP A 308 6.48 28.44 -16.87
N GLY A 309 6.74 27.22 -16.41
CA GLY A 309 5.85 26.47 -15.51
C GLY A 309 5.96 26.89 -14.04
N SER A 310 5.30 26.09 -13.19
CA SER A 310 5.19 26.35 -11.75
C SER A 310 6.05 25.44 -10.86
N ILE A 311 7.05 24.75 -11.43
CA ILE A 311 7.84 23.75 -10.70
C ILE A 311 8.65 24.42 -9.60
N GLU A 312 8.34 24.12 -8.34
CA GLU A 312 9.03 24.64 -7.17
C GLU A 312 10.02 23.64 -6.57
N LYS A 313 9.80 22.34 -6.80
CA LYS A 313 10.64 21.28 -6.23
C LYS A 313 10.88 20.15 -7.24
N ILE A 314 12.15 19.80 -7.41
CA ILE A 314 12.57 18.60 -8.15
C ILE A 314 13.38 17.70 -7.22
N VAL A 315 13.05 16.42 -7.22
CA VAL A 315 13.79 15.37 -6.52
C VAL A 315 14.32 14.37 -7.54
N PHE A 316 15.63 14.37 -7.72
CA PHE A 316 16.36 13.28 -8.34
C PHE A 316 16.66 12.25 -7.25
N ASN A 317 15.99 11.09 -7.28
CA ASN A 317 16.25 10.01 -6.33
C ASN A 317 17.60 9.32 -6.60
N ARG A 318 17.78 8.13 -6.03
CA ARG A 318 19.06 7.42 -5.88
C ARG A 318 19.98 7.42 -7.10
N SER A 319 19.50 7.02 -8.27
CA SER A 319 20.38 6.60 -9.38
C SER A 319 20.75 7.68 -10.39
N PHE A 320 20.12 8.85 -10.34
CA PHE A 320 20.40 9.91 -11.30
C PHE A 320 21.85 10.38 -11.18
N ASN A 321 22.62 10.25 -12.27
CA ASN A 321 24.03 10.59 -12.34
C ASN A 321 24.41 11.11 -13.74
N GLN A 322 23.56 11.98 -14.30
CA GLN A 322 23.79 12.63 -15.59
C GLN A 322 24.29 14.06 -15.41
N ILE A 323 25.01 14.57 -16.42
CA ILE A 323 25.42 15.98 -16.44
C ILE A 323 24.17 16.84 -16.57
N ILE A 324 24.09 17.89 -15.77
CA ILE A 324 23.05 18.92 -15.85
C ILE A 324 23.69 20.15 -16.46
N LYS A 325 23.22 20.56 -17.64
CA LYS A 325 23.69 21.76 -18.32
C LYS A 325 22.94 23.01 -17.84
N PRO A 326 23.53 24.20 -18.01
CA PRO A 326 22.82 25.46 -17.77
C PRO A 326 21.48 25.53 -18.50
N GLY A 327 20.43 25.99 -17.81
CA GLY A 327 19.08 26.15 -18.36
C GLY A 327 18.19 24.89 -18.31
N GLN A 328 18.72 23.72 -17.93
CA GLN A 328 17.92 22.48 -17.89
C GLN A 328 17.05 22.35 -16.64
N ILE A 329 17.39 23.06 -15.56
CA ILE A 329 16.55 23.18 -14.37
C ILE A 329 15.83 24.54 -14.46
N PRO A 330 14.48 24.59 -14.38
CA PRO A 330 13.74 25.86 -14.50
C PRO A 330 14.06 26.86 -13.39
N LEU A 331 14.01 28.15 -13.73
CA LEU A 331 14.23 29.25 -12.78
C LEU A 331 13.19 29.29 -11.64
N SER A 332 12.03 28.65 -11.81
CA SER A 332 10.99 28.54 -10.77
C SER A 332 11.38 27.61 -9.61
N VAL A 333 12.38 26.73 -9.79
CA VAL A 333 12.75 25.71 -8.81
C VAL A 333 13.35 26.37 -7.57
N LYS A 334 12.72 26.13 -6.42
CA LYS A 334 13.16 26.63 -5.10
C LYS A 334 13.92 25.56 -4.32
N LYS A 335 13.60 24.28 -4.53
CA LYS A 335 14.22 23.15 -3.81
C LYS A 335 14.67 22.06 -4.77
N LEU A 336 15.94 21.70 -4.70
CA LEU A 336 16.54 20.69 -5.56
C LEU A 336 17.20 19.61 -4.71
N TYR A 337 16.91 18.35 -4.99
CA TYR A 337 17.47 17.21 -4.27
C TYR A 337 18.18 16.29 -5.24
N PHE A 338 19.40 15.88 -4.88
CA PHE A 338 20.20 14.89 -5.58
C PHE A 338 20.40 13.66 -4.71
N GLY A 339 20.13 12.49 -5.31
CA GLY A 339 20.30 11.20 -4.67
C GLY A 339 21.76 10.80 -4.49
N ILE A 340 21.95 9.65 -3.85
CA ILE A 340 23.25 9.19 -3.38
C ILE A 340 24.27 8.88 -4.48
N ASN A 341 23.84 8.57 -5.70
CA ASN A 341 24.74 8.24 -6.81
C ASN A 341 25.10 9.47 -7.68
N PHE A 342 24.55 10.65 -7.40
CA PHE A 342 24.88 11.83 -8.19
C PHE A 342 26.32 12.26 -7.89
N GLU A 343 27.18 12.18 -8.89
CA GLU A 343 28.62 12.44 -8.80
C GLU A 343 29.11 13.30 -9.97
N LYS A 344 28.23 13.79 -10.85
CA LYS A 344 28.65 14.63 -11.96
C LYS A 344 29.00 16.04 -11.49
N PRO A 345 30.07 16.66 -12.05
CA PRO A 345 30.36 18.05 -11.75
C PRO A 345 29.20 18.93 -12.22
N LEU A 346 28.93 19.98 -11.44
CA LEU A 346 28.00 21.03 -11.80
C LEU A 346 28.80 22.24 -12.28
N GLU A 347 28.58 22.64 -13.52
CA GLU A 347 29.19 23.84 -14.09
C GLU A 347 28.44 25.10 -13.63
N LEU A 348 29.03 26.27 -13.87
CA LEU A 348 28.40 27.56 -13.58
C LEU A 348 27.02 27.64 -14.24
N TYR A 349 26.00 28.01 -13.46
CA TYR A 349 24.59 28.10 -13.89
C TYR A 349 23.86 26.78 -14.18
N SER A 350 24.45 25.61 -13.88
CA SER A 350 23.74 24.32 -13.95
C SER A 350 22.58 24.25 -12.95
N ILE A 351 22.75 24.88 -11.78
CA ILE A 351 21.67 25.12 -10.83
C ILE A 351 21.27 26.60 -10.93
N PRO A 352 19.97 26.92 -11.14
CA PRO A 352 19.48 28.29 -11.16
C PRO A 352 19.84 29.05 -9.90
N THR A 353 20.25 30.31 -10.04
CA THR A 353 20.57 31.21 -8.90
C THR A 353 19.35 31.47 -8.01
N THR A 354 18.15 31.27 -8.53
CA THR A 354 16.86 31.34 -7.82
C THR A 354 16.63 30.15 -6.88
N THR A 355 17.38 29.05 -7.02
CA THR A 355 17.22 27.86 -6.19
C THR A 355 17.66 28.16 -4.76
N GLN A 356 16.73 28.07 -3.80
CA GLN A 356 16.95 28.45 -2.41
C GLN A 356 17.64 27.36 -1.60
N LYS A 357 17.23 26.10 -1.80
CA LYS A 357 17.75 24.96 -1.02
C LYS A 357 18.17 23.83 -1.94
N ILE A 358 19.40 23.39 -1.76
CA ILE A 358 20.01 22.32 -2.55
C ILE A 358 20.47 21.22 -1.59
N TYR A 359 20.05 20.00 -1.86
CA TYR A 359 20.37 18.85 -1.04
C TYR A 359 21.20 17.86 -1.85
N PHE A 360 22.36 17.50 -1.32
CA PHE A 360 23.22 16.46 -1.87
C PHE A 360 23.39 15.33 -0.87
N SER A 361 23.73 14.15 -1.36
CA SER A 361 24.29 13.11 -0.50
C SER A 361 25.63 13.54 0.12
N SER A 362 25.99 12.90 1.22
CA SER A 362 27.31 13.03 1.86
C SER A 362 28.46 12.75 0.89
N ASN A 363 28.27 11.84 -0.09
CA ASN A 363 29.29 11.43 -1.06
C ASN A 363 29.64 12.47 -2.12
N TYR A 364 28.78 13.47 -2.40
CA TYR A 364 29.07 14.48 -3.42
C TYR A 364 30.24 15.38 -3.00
N SER A 365 31.32 15.38 -3.78
CA SER A 365 32.60 16.01 -3.43
C SER A 365 33.10 17.05 -4.44
N HIS A 366 32.40 17.25 -5.55
CA HIS A 366 32.79 18.25 -6.55
C HIS A 366 32.60 19.69 -6.05
N PRO A 367 33.41 20.66 -6.54
CA PRO A 367 33.19 22.07 -6.28
C PRO A 367 31.77 22.52 -6.64
N LEU A 368 31.23 23.47 -5.87
CA LEU A 368 29.91 24.03 -6.07
C LEU A 368 30.03 25.51 -6.45
N TYR A 369 29.49 25.88 -7.61
CA TYR A 369 29.42 27.27 -8.08
C TYR A 369 28.03 27.84 -7.79
N LEU A 370 27.84 28.33 -6.56
CA LEU A 370 26.54 28.79 -6.05
C LEU A 370 26.55 30.28 -5.70
N SER A 371 25.39 30.91 -5.80
CA SER A 371 25.18 32.28 -5.35
C SER A 371 25.07 32.35 -3.81
N PRO A 372 25.37 33.51 -3.18
CA PRO A 372 25.42 33.64 -1.72
C PRO A 372 24.12 33.26 -0.97
N ASN A 373 22.97 33.34 -1.64
CA ASN A 373 21.66 33.09 -1.02
C ASN A 373 21.23 31.62 -1.06
N GLN A 374 22.01 30.73 -1.68
CA GLN A 374 21.67 29.31 -1.82
C GLN A 374 22.18 28.53 -0.62
N ILE A 375 21.27 27.82 0.04
CA ILE A 375 21.60 26.98 1.18
C ILE A 375 21.85 25.56 0.67
N VAL A 376 23.04 25.05 0.94
CA VAL A 376 23.39 23.65 0.67
C VAL A 376 23.25 22.85 1.96
N SER A 377 22.63 21.68 1.87
CA SER A 377 22.53 20.73 2.97
C SER A 377 22.96 19.34 2.51
N LYS A 378 23.56 18.59 3.42
CA LYS A 378 23.85 17.17 3.20
C LYS A 378 22.66 16.34 3.70
N LEU A 379 22.23 15.38 2.89
CA LEU A 379 21.29 14.33 3.28
C LEU A 379 22.08 13.30 4.10
N GLU A 380 21.54 12.93 5.26
CA GLU A 380 22.09 11.88 6.14
C GLU A 380 22.01 10.49 5.52
#